data_AF-A0A9W8Q2N9-F1
#
_entry.id   AF-A0A9W8Q2N9-F1
#
_cell.length_a   1.000
_cell.length_b   1.000
_cell.length_c   1.000
_cell.angle_alpha   90.00
_cell.angle_beta   90.00
_cell.angle_gamma   90.00
#
_symmetry.space_group_name_H-M   'P 1'
#
loop_
_entity.id
_entity.type
_entity.pdbx_description
1 polymer ?
#
loop_
_entity_poly.entity_id
_entity_poly.type
_entity_poly.pdbx_seq_one_letter_code
_entity_poly.pdbx_strand_id
1 'polypeptide(L)'
;MPLFNQFSCLSKVPVTVEAPLFRRPTNIITYTMAAPAVATYPPLEERPLKDTICLFDVDGTLTPARLGASPEILAILRALRQKCAIGFVGGSDLVKQEEQLGGPAGAPVTTLFDFCFSENGLTAFKLGQALPSNSFIQWIGEAQYQQLANFVLHYIADLDIPVKRGTFIEFRNGMINISPVGRNASNKERNEFEAYDKGAKVREKFVEVLKEKFGHLGLTFSIGGQISFDVFPTGWDKTYCLKHLETEAKKPNGITYKNIHFFGDKTAKGGNDYEIYEDPRTIGHSVKGPEDTMTILKEVFGL
;
A
#
# COMPACT_ATOMS: atom_id res chain seq x y z
N MET A 1 59.39 -9.79 30.31
CA MET A 1 59.72 -11.11 30.88
C MET A 1 58.53 -12.05 30.64
N PRO A 2 58.77 -13.30 30.23
CA PRO A 2 57.84 -14.12 29.45
C PRO A 2 57.32 -15.35 30.23
N LEU A 3 56.56 -16.22 29.54
CA LEU A 3 56.31 -17.69 29.74
C LEU A 3 54.80 -17.99 29.70
N PHE A 4 54.19 -18.54 28.63
CA PHE A 4 54.37 -19.83 27.92
C PHE A 4 54.26 -21.09 28.81
N ASN A 5 53.20 -21.88 28.58
CA ASN A 5 53.17 -23.35 28.39
C ASN A 5 51.71 -23.85 28.55
N GLN A 6 51.00 -24.35 27.53
CA GLN A 6 51.12 -25.65 26.83
C GLN A 6 51.26 -26.87 27.74
N PHE A 7 50.32 -27.82 27.61
CA PHE A 7 50.47 -29.29 27.45
C PHE A 7 49.04 -29.90 27.59
N SER A 8 48.45 -30.50 26.54
CA SER A 8 48.56 -31.92 26.12
C SER A 8 48.07 -32.90 27.20
N CYS A 9 47.51 -34.09 26.96
CA CYS A 9 47.23 -34.90 25.79
C CYS A 9 46.35 -36.09 26.25
N LEU A 10 45.57 -36.66 25.34
CA LEU A 10 45.28 -38.11 25.18
C LEU A 10 44.41 -38.89 26.20
N SER A 11 43.14 -39.06 25.80
CA SER A 11 42.45 -40.33 25.42
C SER A 11 42.77 -41.69 26.09
N LYS A 12 41.67 -42.44 26.36
CA LYS A 12 41.41 -43.92 26.24
C LYS A 12 40.73 -44.45 27.54
N VAL A 13 39.64 -45.24 27.60
CA VAL A 13 39.00 -46.35 26.83
C VAL A 13 37.54 -46.51 27.36
N PRO A 14 36.60 -47.20 26.67
CA PRO A 14 35.15 -47.02 26.80
C PRO A 14 34.46 -48.02 27.75
N VAL A 15 33.22 -47.71 28.16
CA VAL A 15 32.31 -48.67 28.79
C VAL A 15 31.01 -48.72 27.99
N THR A 16 30.77 -49.86 27.37
CA THR A 16 29.52 -50.25 26.71
C THR A 16 28.51 -50.72 27.75
N VAL A 17 27.29 -50.18 27.71
CA VAL A 17 26.12 -50.78 28.36
C VAL A 17 25.02 -50.87 27.31
N GLU A 18 24.74 -52.09 26.87
CA GLU A 18 23.60 -52.41 26.01
C GLU A 18 22.31 -52.39 26.83
N ALA A 19 21.27 -51.75 26.31
CA ALA A 19 19.89 -51.84 26.80
C ALA A 19 18.99 -52.33 25.66
N PRO A 20 18.06 -53.27 25.90
CA PRO A 20 17.36 -53.98 24.83
C PRO A 20 16.25 -53.13 24.17
N LEU A 21 16.20 -53.18 22.83
CA LEU A 21 15.15 -52.58 22.00
C LEU A 21 13.80 -53.29 22.18
N PHE A 22 12.79 -52.58 22.68
CA PHE A 22 11.38 -52.90 22.44
C PHE A 22 10.87 -52.06 21.26
N ARG A 23 10.74 -52.65 20.06
CA ARG A 23 10.06 -52.02 18.92
C ARG A 23 8.57 -52.35 18.94
N ARG A 24 7.71 -51.35 19.13
CA ARG A 24 6.29 -51.41 18.74
C ARG A 24 6.15 -50.87 17.31
N PRO A 25 5.36 -51.49 16.42
CA PRO A 25 5.13 -50.93 15.09
C PRO A 25 4.16 -49.74 15.18
N THR A 26 4.63 -48.54 14.85
CA THR A 26 3.78 -47.39 14.55
C THR A 26 3.39 -47.44 13.08
N ASN A 27 2.11 -47.73 12.81
CA ASN A 27 1.52 -47.48 11.50
C ASN A 27 1.42 -45.96 11.30
N ILE A 28 2.40 -45.38 10.61
CA ILE A 28 2.34 -44.01 10.12
C ILE A 28 1.46 -44.03 8.88
N ILE A 29 0.20 -43.63 9.03
CA ILE A 29 -0.65 -43.24 7.90
C ILE A 29 -0.10 -41.90 7.41
N THR A 30 0.70 -41.92 6.35
CA THR A 30 1.08 -40.70 5.63
C THR A 30 -0.13 -40.17 4.90
N TYR A 31 -0.82 -39.21 5.51
CA TYR A 31 -1.71 -38.31 4.77
C TYR A 31 -0.84 -37.43 3.89
N THR A 32 -0.74 -37.77 2.61
CA THR A 32 -0.21 -36.86 1.60
C THR A 32 -1.23 -35.74 1.44
N MET A 33 -1.08 -34.65 2.20
CA MET A 33 -1.75 -33.39 1.91
C MET A 33 -1.26 -32.95 0.53
N ALA A 34 -2.12 -33.00 -0.47
CA ALA A 34 -1.83 -32.41 -1.78
C ALA A 34 -1.50 -30.92 -1.55
N ALA A 35 -0.35 -30.47 -2.03
CA ALA A 35 -0.06 -29.05 -2.10
C ALA A 35 -1.21 -28.37 -2.87
N PRO A 36 -1.72 -27.21 -2.41
CA PRO A 36 -2.77 -26.52 -3.13
C PRO A 36 -2.29 -26.25 -4.56
N ALA A 37 -3.07 -26.67 -5.55
CA ALA A 37 -2.77 -26.42 -6.94
C ALA A 37 -2.61 -24.90 -7.11
N VAL A 38 -1.44 -24.45 -7.59
CA VAL A 38 -1.22 -23.05 -7.93
C VAL A 38 -2.22 -22.73 -9.03
N ALA A 39 -3.19 -21.85 -8.74
CA ALA A 39 -4.17 -21.42 -9.72
C ALA A 39 -3.44 -20.87 -10.94
N THR A 40 -3.60 -21.52 -12.09
CA THR A 40 -3.04 -21.05 -13.35
C THR A 40 -4.05 -20.11 -14.01
N TYR A 41 -3.56 -18.96 -14.48
CA TYR A 41 -4.34 -17.98 -15.23
C TYR A 41 -3.79 -17.93 -16.66
N PRO A 42 -4.64 -17.74 -17.68
CA PRO A 42 -4.18 -17.46 -19.03
C PRO A 42 -3.23 -16.25 -19.02
N PRO A 43 -2.17 -16.27 -19.87
CA PRO A 43 -1.38 -15.08 -20.18
C PRO A 43 -2.29 -13.89 -20.48
N LEU A 44 -1.86 -12.67 -20.11
CA LEU A 44 -2.71 -11.48 -20.20
C LEU A 44 -3.28 -11.26 -21.61
N GLU A 45 -2.46 -11.53 -22.62
CA GLU A 45 -2.76 -11.41 -24.05
C GLU A 45 -3.74 -12.47 -24.57
N GLU A 46 -3.89 -13.59 -23.85
CA GLU A 46 -4.77 -14.71 -24.19
C GLU A 46 -6.12 -14.67 -23.44
N ARG A 47 -6.30 -13.71 -22.52
CA ARG A 47 -7.55 -13.60 -21.76
C ARG A 47 -8.71 -13.15 -22.66
N PRO A 48 -9.95 -13.64 -22.42
CA PRO A 48 -11.12 -13.29 -23.22
C PRO A 48 -11.34 -11.78 -23.38
N LEU A 49 -11.05 -10.99 -22.35
CA LEU A 49 -11.14 -9.53 -22.32
C LEU A 49 -9.72 -8.91 -22.22
N LYS A 50 -8.86 -9.23 -23.18
CA LYS A 50 -7.43 -8.86 -23.17
C LYS A 50 -7.11 -7.37 -23.04
N ASP A 51 -7.98 -6.47 -23.53
CA ASP A 51 -7.80 -5.01 -23.46
C ASP A 51 -8.55 -4.36 -22.29
N THR A 52 -8.97 -5.17 -21.32
CA THR A 52 -9.73 -4.74 -20.14
C THR A 52 -8.94 -5.02 -18.86
N ILE A 53 -8.94 -4.05 -17.96
CA ILE A 53 -8.39 -4.19 -16.60
C ILE A 53 -9.40 -3.68 -15.58
N CYS A 54 -9.55 -4.39 -14.47
CA CYS A 54 -10.26 -3.91 -13.29
C CYS A 54 -9.26 -3.52 -12.20
N LEU A 55 -9.29 -2.25 -11.82
CA LEU A 55 -8.55 -1.68 -10.70
C LEU A 55 -9.49 -1.52 -9.51
N PHE A 56 -9.02 -1.90 -8.33
CA PHE A 56 -9.81 -1.82 -7.10
C PHE A 56 -9.08 -0.97 -6.06
N ASP A 57 -9.77 -0.02 -5.43
CA ASP A 57 -9.42 0.34 -4.06
C ASP A 57 -9.50 -0.90 -3.15
N VAL A 58 -8.88 -0.83 -1.97
CA VAL A 58 -8.82 -1.95 -1.03
C VAL A 58 -9.75 -1.76 0.15
N ASP A 59 -9.53 -0.70 0.93
CA ASP A 59 -10.15 -0.47 2.23
C ASP A 59 -11.56 0.12 2.08
N GLY A 60 -12.60 -0.70 2.26
CA GLY A 60 -14.00 -0.31 1.98
C GLY A 60 -14.49 -0.78 0.62
N THR A 61 -13.60 -1.29 -0.24
CA THR A 61 -13.93 -1.75 -1.60
C THR A 61 -13.75 -3.25 -1.77
N LEU A 62 -12.56 -3.80 -1.47
CA LEU A 62 -12.32 -5.25 -1.47
C LEU A 62 -12.44 -5.85 -0.06
N THR A 63 -12.19 -5.05 0.97
CA THR A 63 -12.27 -5.48 2.37
C THR A 63 -13.17 -4.53 3.16
N PRO A 64 -13.78 -4.99 4.27
CA PRO A 64 -14.29 -4.06 5.26
C PRO A 64 -13.12 -3.23 5.82
N ALA A 65 -13.38 -1.99 6.23
CA ALA A 65 -12.33 -1.07 6.67
C ALA A 65 -11.39 -1.69 7.73
N ARG A 66 -10.10 -1.79 7.39
CA ARG A 66 -9.00 -2.34 8.21
C ARG A 66 -9.16 -3.82 8.59
N LEU A 67 -9.97 -4.57 7.86
CA LEU A 67 -10.13 -6.02 8.03
C LEU A 67 -9.61 -6.76 6.78
N GLY A 68 -9.54 -8.08 6.89
CA GLY A 68 -9.14 -8.97 5.79
C GLY A 68 -10.26 -9.21 4.78
N ALA A 69 -9.88 -9.52 3.54
CA ALA A 69 -10.81 -9.95 2.49
C ALA A 69 -11.55 -11.23 2.89
N SER A 70 -12.82 -11.30 2.51
CA SER A 70 -13.62 -12.51 2.68
C SER A 70 -13.25 -13.56 1.63
N PRO A 71 -13.50 -14.86 1.91
CA PRO A 71 -13.32 -15.92 0.92
C PRO A 71 -14.10 -15.66 -0.39
N GLU A 72 -15.27 -15.03 -0.30
CA GLU A 72 -16.14 -14.71 -1.44
C GLU A 72 -15.50 -13.66 -2.36
N ILE A 73 -14.90 -12.60 -1.78
CA ILE A 73 -14.13 -11.60 -2.54
C ILE A 73 -12.94 -12.26 -3.25
N LEU A 74 -12.19 -13.10 -2.54
CA LEU A 74 -11.05 -13.79 -3.14
C LEU A 74 -11.51 -14.73 -4.26
N ALA A 75 -12.64 -15.42 -4.09
CA ALA A 75 -13.19 -16.30 -5.12
C ALA A 75 -13.61 -15.54 -6.39
N ILE A 76 -14.32 -14.41 -6.24
CA ILE A 76 -14.77 -13.64 -7.41
C ILE A 76 -13.59 -12.96 -8.12
N LEU A 77 -12.57 -12.49 -7.40
CA LEU A 77 -11.35 -11.95 -8.00
C LEU A 77 -10.61 -13.01 -8.82
N ARG A 78 -10.51 -14.25 -8.31
CA ARG A 78 -9.95 -15.37 -9.09
C ARG A 78 -10.74 -15.63 -10.36
N ALA A 79 -12.08 -15.63 -10.28
CA ALA A 79 -12.95 -15.83 -11.44
C ALA A 79 -12.81 -14.69 -12.47
N LEU A 80 -12.77 -13.44 -12.00
CA LEU A 80 -12.55 -12.25 -12.84
C LEU A 80 -11.18 -12.29 -13.55
N ARG A 81 -10.14 -12.72 -12.84
CA ARG A 81 -8.77 -12.81 -13.37
C ARG A 81 -8.63 -13.82 -14.52
N GLN A 82 -9.54 -14.79 -14.64
CA GLN A 82 -9.62 -15.68 -15.80
C GLN A 82 -10.11 -14.95 -17.06
N LYS A 83 -10.82 -13.81 -16.91
CA LYS A 83 -11.45 -13.07 -18.00
C LYS A 83 -10.67 -11.83 -18.44
N CYS A 84 -10.15 -11.04 -17.50
CA CYS A 84 -9.45 -9.77 -17.78
C CYS A 84 -8.26 -9.58 -16.83
N ALA A 85 -7.47 -8.54 -17.05
CA ALA A 85 -6.45 -8.14 -16.07
C ALA A 85 -7.13 -7.61 -14.79
N ILE A 86 -6.52 -7.86 -13.63
CA ILE A 86 -6.96 -7.26 -12.37
C ILE A 86 -5.78 -6.62 -11.64
N GLY A 87 -6.05 -5.55 -10.91
CA GLY A 87 -5.09 -4.93 -10.02
C GLY A 87 -5.75 -4.19 -8.86
N PHE A 88 -4.99 -3.92 -7.82
CA PHE A 88 -5.44 -3.01 -6.76
C PHE A 88 -4.63 -1.72 -6.77
N VAL A 89 -5.23 -0.65 -6.24
CA VAL A 89 -4.57 0.64 -5.97
C VAL A 89 -4.97 1.16 -4.59
N GLY A 90 -4.01 1.15 -3.66
CA GLY A 90 -4.20 1.58 -2.28
C GLY A 90 -3.20 2.67 -1.87
N GLY A 91 -3.62 3.57 -0.99
CA GLY A 91 -2.74 4.59 -0.43
C GLY A 91 -1.75 4.07 0.62
N SER A 92 -2.02 2.89 1.19
CA SER A 92 -1.15 2.23 2.17
C SER A 92 0.04 1.52 1.52
N ASP A 93 1.05 1.22 2.33
CA ASP A 93 2.20 0.40 1.93
C ASP A 93 1.82 -1.06 1.61
N LEU A 94 2.75 -1.80 1.01
CA LEU A 94 2.53 -3.19 0.61
C LEU A 94 2.25 -4.11 1.82
N VAL A 95 2.82 -3.81 3.00
CA VAL A 95 2.61 -4.61 4.21
C VAL A 95 1.15 -4.59 4.62
N LYS A 96 0.50 -3.43 4.56
CA LYS A 96 -0.94 -3.33 4.81
C LYS A 96 -1.75 -4.11 3.78
N GLN A 97 -1.38 -4.05 2.50
CA GLN A 97 -2.06 -4.83 1.46
C GLN A 97 -1.89 -6.33 1.67
N GLU A 98 -0.71 -6.76 2.12
CA GLU A 98 -0.44 -8.15 2.51
C GLU A 98 -1.32 -8.58 3.68
N GLU A 99 -1.45 -7.77 4.74
CA GLU A 99 -2.32 -8.08 5.87
C GLU A 99 -3.80 -8.23 5.47
N GLN A 100 -4.27 -7.41 4.53
CA GLN A 100 -5.68 -7.36 4.14
C GLN A 100 -6.07 -8.35 3.04
N LEU A 101 -5.16 -8.67 2.12
CA LEU A 101 -5.46 -9.48 0.94
C LEU A 101 -4.62 -10.76 0.93
N GLY A 102 -3.30 -10.64 1.15
CA GLY A 102 -2.36 -11.77 1.11
C GLY A 102 -2.55 -12.78 2.25
N GLY A 103 -2.61 -12.28 3.49
CA GLY A 103 -2.82 -13.07 4.70
C GLY A 103 -4.10 -13.90 4.65
N PRO A 104 -5.28 -13.30 4.38
CA PRO A 104 -6.53 -14.04 4.21
C PRO A 104 -6.50 -15.04 3.05
N ALA A 105 -5.75 -14.75 1.97
CA ALA A 105 -5.60 -15.67 0.84
C ALA A 105 -4.57 -16.79 1.09
N GLY A 106 -3.72 -16.67 2.11
CA GLY A 106 -2.62 -17.59 2.39
C GLY A 106 -1.50 -17.56 1.34
N ALA A 107 -1.35 -16.46 0.61
CA ALA A 107 -0.34 -16.31 -0.44
C ALA A 107 0.10 -14.84 -0.59
N PRO A 108 1.32 -14.55 -1.08
CA PRO A 108 1.77 -13.18 -1.25
C PRO A 108 0.81 -12.36 -2.10
N VAL A 109 0.44 -11.15 -1.67
CA VAL A 109 -0.56 -10.31 -2.36
C VAL A 109 -0.18 -10.04 -3.82
N THR A 110 1.11 -9.96 -4.11
CA THR A 110 1.68 -9.77 -5.46
C THR A 110 1.41 -10.92 -6.42
N THR A 111 1.00 -12.08 -5.91
CA THR A 111 0.61 -13.24 -6.70
C THR A 111 -0.90 -13.29 -6.95
N LEU A 112 -1.70 -12.53 -6.20
CA LEU A 112 -3.16 -12.53 -6.31
C LEU A 112 -3.68 -11.66 -7.46
N PHE A 113 -2.93 -10.63 -7.84
CA PHE A 113 -3.27 -9.67 -8.89
C PHE A 113 -2.23 -9.63 -10.00
N ASP A 114 -2.62 -9.12 -11.17
CA ASP A 114 -1.68 -8.88 -12.26
C ASP A 114 -0.91 -7.57 -12.05
N PHE A 115 -1.55 -6.58 -11.43
CA PHE A 115 -0.93 -5.32 -11.03
C PHE A 115 -1.19 -5.03 -9.56
N CYS A 116 -0.16 -4.61 -8.83
CA CYS A 116 -0.28 -4.24 -7.43
C CYS A 116 0.28 -2.84 -7.25
N PHE A 117 -0.56 -1.86 -6.89
CA PHE A 117 -0.17 -0.47 -6.73
C PHE A 117 -0.34 -0.07 -5.27
N SER A 118 0.75 -0.17 -4.51
CA SER A 118 0.82 0.36 -3.14
C SER A 118 1.27 1.82 -3.18
N GLU A 119 0.88 2.60 -2.17
CA GLU A 119 1.18 4.04 -2.10
C GLU A 119 0.77 4.78 -3.39
N ASN A 120 -0.47 4.56 -3.84
CA ASN A 120 -1.04 5.09 -5.09
C ASN A 120 -0.30 4.67 -6.37
N GLY A 121 0.58 3.66 -6.28
CA GLY A 121 1.40 3.16 -7.38
C GLY A 121 2.83 3.64 -7.37
N LEU A 122 3.31 4.32 -6.33
CA LEU A 122 4.75 4.60 -6.19
C LEU A 122 5.56 3.32 -5.99
N THR A 123 4.98 2.36 -5.28
CA THR A 123 5.47 0.99 -5.17
C THR A 123 4.55 0.10 -6.02
N ALA A 124 5.06 -0.39 -7.15
CA ALA A 124 4.27 -1.08 -8.15
C ALA A 124 4.84 -2.46 -8.51
N PHE A 125 3.95 -3.43 -8.75
CA PHE A 125 4.32 -4.74 -9.26
C PHE A 125 3.46 -5.12 -10.46
N LYS A 126 4.04 -5.87 -11.39
CA LYS A 126 3.35 -6.56 -12.49
C LYS A 126 3.70 -8.04 -12.46
N LEU A 127 2.70 -8.90 -12.36
CA LEU A 127 2.85 -10.37 -12.32
C LEU A 127 3.92 -10.81 -11.29
N GLY A 128 3.86 -10.25 -10.08
CA GLY A 128 4.82 -10.52 -9.01
C GLY A 128 6.18 -9.80 -9.14
N GLN A 129 6.50 -9.20 -10.28
CA GLN A 129 7.78 -8.51 -10.49
C GLN A 129 7.65 -7.02 -10.19
N ALA A 130 8.63 -6.47 -9.46
CA ALA A 130 8.66 -5.04 -9.17
C ALA A 130 8.81 -4.22 -10.46
N LEU A 131 7.98 -3.20 -10.60
CA LEU A 131 8.14 -2.15 -11.62
C LEU A 131 9.06 -1.04 -11.07
N PRO A 132 9.61 -0.16 -11.93
CA PRO A 132 10.35 1.01 -11.46
C PRO A 132 9.53 1.80 -10.46
N SER A 133 10.07 1.95 -9.24
CA SER A 133 9.48 2.76 -8.19
C SER A 133 9.95 4.21 -8.29
N ASN A 134 9.19 5.10 -7.65
CA ASN A 134 9.60 6.48 -7.43
C ASN A 134 9.37 6.82 -5.96
N SER A 135 10.02 7.87 -5.47
CA SER A 135 9.83 8.38 -4.11
C SER A 135 9.84 9.89 -4.09
N PHE A 136 9.23 10.46 -3.06
CA PHE A 136 9.13 11.90 -2.89
C PHE A 136 10.51 12.56 -2.94
N ILE A 137 11.51 11.95 -2.27
CA ILE A 137 12.88 12.47 -2.27
C ILE A 137 13.58 12.33 -3.62
N GLN A 138 13.30 11.26 -4.38
CA GLN A 138 13.82 11.09 -5.73
C GLN A 138 13.23 12.13 -6.69
N TRP A 139 11.95 12.48 -6.52
CA TRP A 139 11.27 13.46 -7.36
C TRP A 139 11.66 14.91 -7.02
N ILE A 140 11.65 15.29 -5.73
CA ILE A 140 11.91 16.67 -5.29
C ILE A 140 13.42 16.98 -5.23
N GLY A 141 14.24 15.98 -4.92
CA GLY A 141 15.67 16.14 -4.65
C GLY A 141 15.97 16.74 -3.26
N GLU A 142 17.13 16.35 -2.71
CA GLU A 142 17.57 16.74 -1.36
C GLU A 142 17.63 18.26 -1.15
N ALA A 143 18.14 19.01 -2.11
CA ALA A 143 18.31 20.46 -1.96
C ALA A 143 16.97 21.19 -1.76
N GLN A 144 15.94 20.84 -2.56
CA GLN A 144 14.61 21.44 -2.45
C GLN A 144 13.87 20.90 -1.21
N TYR A 145 14.01 19.61 -0.91
CA TYR A 145 13.45 19.02 0.30
C TYR A 145 13.97 19.69 1.58
N GLN A 146 15.28 19.91 1.69
CA GLN A 146 15.87 20.57 2.86
C GLN A 146 15.36 22.01 3.00
N GLN A 147 15.19 22.75 1.90
CA GLN A 147 14.59 24.08 1.95
C GLN A 147 13.14 24.05 2.47
N LEU A 148 12.35 23.07 2.01
CA LEU A 148 10.99 22.85 2.50
C LEU A 148 10.97 22.48 3.98
N ALA A 149 11.75 21.47 4.38
CA ALA A 149 11.82 20.98 5.76
C ALA A 149 12.31 22.07 6.72
N ASN A 150 13.37 22.81 6.38
CA ASN A 150 13.87 23.92 7.20
C ASN A 150 12.80 24.99 7.39
N PHE A 151 12.11 25.37 6.32
CA PHE A 151 11.02 26.35 6.42
C PHE A 151 9.89 25.86 7.32
N VAL A 152 9.45 24.60 7.15
CA VAL A 152 8.40 24.01 7.98
C VAL A 152 8.80 23.98 9.45
N LEU A 153 10.05 23.59 9.77
CA LEU A 153 10.55 23.56 11.14
C LEU A 153 10.62 24.96 11.77
N HIS A 154 11.13 25.97 11.03
CA HIS A 154 11.13 27.35 11.51
C HIS A 154 9.71 27.88 11.74
N TYR A 155 8.81 27.67 10.78
CA TYR A 155 7.42 28.10 10.91
C TYR A 155 6.76 27.47 12.13
N ILE A 156 6.95 26.16 12.36
CA ILE A 156 6.42 25.48 13.55
C ILE A 156 7.08 25.97 14.84
N ALA A 157 8.36 26.32 14.83
CA ALA A 157 9.03 26.88 16.00
C ALA A 157 8.35 28.20 16.45
N ASP A 158 7.99 29.05 15.49
CA ASP A 158 7.41 30.37 15.74
C ASP A 158 5.88 30.36 15.94
N LEU A 159 5.19 29.24 15.67
CA LEU A 159 3.76 29.12 15.90
C LEU A 159 3.39 29.31 17.38
N ASP A 160 2.47 30.23 17.66
CA ASP A 160 1.83 30.34 18.97
C ASP A 160 0.56 29.48 18.99
N ILE A 161 0.67 28.28 19.56
CA ILE A 161 -0.44 27.32 19.71
C ILE A 161 -0.42 26.75 21.13
N PRO A 162 -1.57 26.33 21.68
CA PRO A 162 -1.67 25.94 23.10
C PRO A 162 -0.74 24.80 23.50
N VAL A 163 -0.42 23.89 22.57
CA VAL A 163 0.35 22.68 22.82
C VAL A 163 1.26 22.38 21.64
N LYS A 164 2.52 22.00 21.92
CA LYS A 164 3.45 21.34 20.97
C LYS A 164 3.94 20.03 21.58
N ARG A 165 4.09 19.00 20.74
CA ARG A 165 4.60 17.67 21.11
C ARG A 165 5.82 17.34 20.25
N GLY A 166 5.71 16.36 19.36
CA GLY A 166 6.81 15.89 18.51
C GLY A 166 6.30 15.16 17.28
N THR A 167 7.21 14.83 16.36
CA THR A 167 6.89 14.35 15.00
C THR A 167 6.06 15.38 14.25
N PHE A 168 6.67 16.55 14.05
CA PHE A 168 6.10 17.68 13.32
C PHE A 168 6.12 17.48 11.81
N ILE A 169 7.14 16.79 11.32
CA ILE A 169 7.28 16.32 9.94
C ILE A 169 7.45 14.81 10.02
N GLU A 170 6.57 14.07 9.38
CA GLU A 170 6.70 12.62 9.17
C GLU A 170 6.99 12.39 7.69
N PHE A 171 8.21 11.95 7.39
CA PHE A 171 8.62 11.63 6.02
C PHE A 171 8.14 10.24 5.64
N ARG A 172 7.48 10.12 4.48
CA ARG A 172 7.00 8.86 3.89
C ARG A 172 7.55 8.74 2.47
N ASN A 173 7.46 7.55 1.90
CA ASN A 173 7.99 7.32 0.54
C ASN A 173 7.25 8.17 -0.51
N GLY A 174 5.94 8.38 -0.38
CA GLY A 174 5.17 9.21 -1.33
C GLY A 174 4.91 10.67 -0.96
N MET A 175 5.21 11.08 0.27
CA MET A 175 4.75 12.38 0.78
C MET A 175 5.45 12.73 2.09
N ILE A 176 5.20 13.95 2.57
CA ILE A 176 5.41 14.29 3.97
C ILE A 176 4.08 14.64 4.62
N ASN A 177 3.89 14.21 5.88
CA ASN A 177 2.78 14.67 6.71
C ASN A 177 3.30 15.73 7.68
N ILE A 178 2.67 16.91 7.69
CA ILE A 178 3.05 18.03 8.55
C ILE A 178 1.98 18.24 9.61
N SER A 179 2.37 18.22 10.88
CA SER A 179 1.49 18.39 12.04
C SER A 179 1.99 19.53 12.93
N PRO A 180 1.29 20.68 13.02
CA PRO A 180 1.71 21.80 13.87
C PRO A 180 1.82 21.44 15.36
N VAL A 181 0.86 20.67 15.88
CA VAL A 181 0.88 20.16 17.27
C VAL A 181 1.86 18.99 17.44
N GLY A 182 2.20 18.29 16.36
CA GLY A 182 3.01 17.08 16.33
C GLY A 182 2.18 15.79 16.47
N ARG A 183 2.53 14.73 15.72
CA ARG A 183 1.79 13.45 15.71
C ARG A 183 1.84 12.69 17.04
N ASN A 184 2.80 13.01 17.91
CA ASN A 184 2.89 12.43 19.25
C ASN A 184 1.83 12.99 20.22
N ALA A 185 0.95 13.90 19.78
CA ALA A 185 -0.19 14.36 20.57
C ALA A 185 -1.13 13.21 20.94
N SER A 186 -1.55 13.19 22.20
CA SER A 186 -2.54 12.25 22.73
C SER A 186 -3.92 12.49 22.09
N ASN A 187 -4.84 11.52 22.16
CA ASN A 187 -6.19 11.70 21.60
C ASN A 187 -6.91 12.94 22.15
N LYS A 188 -6.74 13.23 23.45
CA LYS A 188 -7.28 14.44 24.06
C LYS A 188 -6.70 15.70 23.41
N GLU A 189 -5.38 15.77 23.27
CA GLU A 189 -4.69 16.91 22.65
C GLU A 189 -5.03 17.07 21.17
N ARG A 190 -5.25 15.95 20.45
CA ARG A 190 -5.71 15.98 19.05
C ARG A 190 -7.08 16.60 18.92
N ASN A 191 -8.02 16.20 19.78
CA ASN A 191 -9.37 16.77 19.81
C ASN A 191 -9.34 18.27 20.16
N GLU A 192 -8.53 18.66 21.15
CA GLU A 192 -8.35 20.05 21.55
C GLU A 192 -7.71 20.90 20.44
N PHE A 193 -6.68 20.37 19.75
CA PHE A 193 -6.09 21.05 18.61
C PHE A 193 -7.06 21.18 17.43
N GLU A 194 -7.85 20.15 17.13
CA GLU A 194 -8.86 20.23 16.06
C GLU A 194 -9.89 21.33 16.36
N ALA A 195 -10.37 21.41 17.61
CA ALA A 195 -11.30 22.44 18.03
C ALA A 195 -10.67 23.84 17.95
N TYR A 196 -9.41 23.98 18.37
CA TYR A 196 -8.66 25.23 18.28
C TYR A 196 -8.42 25.65 16.83
N ASP A 197 -7.99 24.73 15.97
CA ASP A 197 -7.68 24.96 14.56
C ASP A 197 -8.90 25.39 13.75
N LYS A 198 -10.11 24.92 14.08
CA LYS A 198 -11.36 25.39 13.45
C LYS A 198 -11.57 26.90 13.59
N GLY A 199 -11.16 27.48 14.72
CA GLY A 199 -11.25 28.93 14.96
C GLY A 199 -10.00 29.68 14.49
N ALA A 200 -8.82 29.21 14.88
CA ALA A 200 -7.55 29.89 14.63
C ALA A 200 -7.05 29.72 13.18
N LYS A 201 -7.53 28.70 12.46
CA LYS A 201 -7.17 28.33 11.09
C LYS A 201 -5.67 28.12 10.91
N VAL A 202 -5.03 27.42 11.86
CA VAL A 202 -3.58 27.23 11.89
C VAL A 202 -3.10 26.50 10.64
N ARG A 203 -3.73 25.36 10.31
CA ARG A 203 -3.35 24.54 9.15
C ARG A 203 -3.63 25.24 7.83
N GLU A 204 -4.80 25.88 7.69
CA GLU A 204 -5.14 26.64 6.48
C GLU A 204 -4.12 27.75 6.21
N LYS A 205 -3.82 28.59 7.21
CA LYS A 205 -2.83 29.67 7.08
C LYS A 205 -1.45 29.12 6.75
N PHE A 206 -1.03 28.03 7.39
CA PHE A 206 0.26 27.43 7.13
C PHE A 206 0.35 26.87 5.70
N VAL A 207 -0.70 26.20 5.22
CA VAL A 207 -0.79 25.71 3.84
C VAL A 207 -0.71 26.86 2.83
N GLU A 208 -1.40 27.98 3.06
CA GLU A 208 -1.34 29.13 2.14
C GLU A 208 0.09 29.72 2.06
N VAL A 209 0.78 29.85 3.19
CA VAL A 209 2.18 30.29 3.21
C VAL A 209 3.10 29.30 2.48
N LEU A 210 2.88 28.00 2.64
CA LEU A 210 3.65 26.98 1.91
C LEU A 210 3.38 27.02 0.41
N LYS A 211 2.13 27.25 -0.02
CA LYS A 211 1.77 27.41 -1.43
C LYS A 211 2.44 28.63 -2.04
N GLU A 212 2.46 29.77 -1.33
CA GLU A 212 3.14 30.98 -1.81
C GLU A 212 4.64 30.72 -2.02
N LYS A 213 5.30 30.06 -1.06
CA LYS A 213 6.75 29.88 -1.08
C LYS A 213 7.22 28.72 -1.97
N PHE A 214 6.45 27.63 -2.04
CA PHE A 214 6.86 26.37 -2.67
C PHE A 214 5.90 25.88 -3.76
N GLY A 215 4.85 26.64 -4.10
CA GLY A 215 3.89 26.26 -5.14
C GLY A 215 4.54 26.03 -6.51
N HIS A 216 5.65 26.71 -6.78
CA HIS A 216 6.46 26.53 -8.00
C HIS A 216 7.05 25.11 -8.13
N LEU A 217 7.14 24.34 -7.05
CA LEU A 217 7.60 22.95 -7.10
C LEU A 217 6.53 22.00 -7.67
N GLY A 218 5.26 22.42 -7.77
CA GLY A 218 4.18 21.54 -8.20
C GLY A 218 3.73 20.58 -7.09
N LEU A 219 3.62 21.09 -5.86
CA LEU A 219 3.12 20.35 -4.70
C LEU A 219 1.62 20.57 -4.50
N THR A 220 0.93 19.52 -4.08
CA THR A 220 -0.43 19.52 -3.56
C THR A 220 -0.40 19.45 -2.04
N PHE A 221 -1.28 20.20 -1.39
CA PHE A 221 -1.41 20.28 0.07
C PHE A 221 -2.84 19.87 0.45
N SER A 222 -2.97 18.78 1.22
CA SER A 222 -4.27 18.22 1.60
C SER A 222 -4.45 18.25 3.12
N ILE A 223 -5.33 19.11 3.61
CA ILE A 223 -5.69 19.15 5.04
C ILE A 223 -6.63 17.98 5.32
N GLY A 224 -6.22 17.08 6.21
CA GLY A 224 -6.95 15.86 6.53
C GLY A 224 -6.88 15.50 8.01
N GLY A 225 -7.95 14.89 8.51
CA GLY A 225 -8.04 14.48 9.92
C GLY A 225 -7.94 15.66 10.91
N GLN A 226 -7.47 15.37 12.11
CA GLN A 226 -7.58 16.28 13.25
C GLN A 226 -6.42 17.26 13.39
N ILE A 227 -5.21 16.86 12.99
CA ILE A 227 -3.98 17.55 13.42
C ILE A 227 -2.98 17.89 12.32
N SER A 228 -3.14 17.34 11.11
CA SER A 228 -2.09 17.45 10.10
C SER A 228 -2.64 17.73 8.70
N PHE A 229 -1.72 17.88 7.77
CA PHE A 229 -1.97 17.95 6.35
C PHE A 229 -0.84 17.25 5.61
N ASP A 230 -1.16 16.65 4.46
CA ASP A 230 -0.19 15.96 3.61
C ASP A 230 0.34 16.92 2.54
N VAL A 231 1.63 16.76 2.20
CA VAL A 231 2.31 17.47 1.12
C VAL A 231 2.95 16.44 0.19
N PHE A 232 2.54 16.46 -1.07
CA PHE A 232 2.97 15.51 -2.08
C PHE A 232 2.99 16.16 -3.46
N PRO A 233 3.71 15.60 -4.45
CA PRO A 233 3.71 16.13 -5.80
C PRO A 233 2.31 16.04 -6.42
N THR A 234 1.89 17.06 -7.15
CA THR A 234 0.59 17.08 -7.80
C THR A 234 0.44 15.88 -8.75
N GLY A 235 -0.71 15.19 -8.65
CA GLY A 235 -0.98 13.95 -9.41
C GLY A 235 -0.34 12.69 -8.80
N TRP A 236 0.03 12.71 -7.52
CA TRP A 236 0.38 11.51 -6.72
C TRP A 236 -0.82 10.99 -5.90
N ASP A 237 -2.03 11.31 -6.34
CA ASP A 237 -3.25 10.56 -6.01
C ASP A 237 -3.29 9.23 -6.79
N LYS A 238 -4.40 8.49 -6.69
CA LYS A 238 -4.53 7.17 -7.31
C LYS A 238 -4.37 7.17 -8.83
N THR A 239 -4.58 8.29 -9.53
CA THR A 239 -4.33 8.40 -10.98
C THR A 239 -2.87 8.16 -11.34
N TYR A 240 -1.92 8.27 -10.38
CA TYR A 240 -0.51 7.96 -10.59
C TYR A 240 -0.31 6.55 -11.14
N CYS A 241 -1.09 5.57 -10.66
CA CYS A 241 -0.92 4.17 -11.07
C CYS A 241 -1.19 3.95 -12.57
N LEU A 242 -2.02 4.80 -13.19
CA LEU A 242 -2.35 4.71 -14.62
C LEU A 242 -1.13 4.94 -15.51
N LYS A 243 -0.12 5.69 -15.03
CA LYS A 243 1.16 5.87 -15.73
C LYS A 243 1.91 4.55 -15.92
N HIS A 244 1.77 3.60 -15.00
CA HIS A 244 2.36 2.27 -15.15
C HIS A 244 1.70 1.50 -16.28
N LEU A 245 0.36 1.55 -16.38
CA LEU A 245 -0.37 0.91 -17.48
C LEU A 245 0.05 1.50 -18.83
N GLU A 246 0.17 2.82 -18.93
CA GLU A 246 0.64 3.50 -20.14
C GLU A 246 2.09 3.17 -20.49
N THR A 247 2.96 3.05 -19.49
CA THR A 247 4.37 2.71 -19.69
C THR A 247 4.52 1.26 -20.15
N GLU A 248 3.77 0.34 -19.53
CA GLU A 248 3.74 -1.06 -19.94
C GLU A 248 3.17 -1.25 -21.34
N ALA A 249 2.16 -0.48 -21.72
CA ALA A 249 1.57 -0.51 -23.06
C ALA A 249 2.58 -0.14 -24.17
N LYS A 250 3.61 0.67 -23.85
CA LYS A 250 4.66 1.08 -24.80
C LYS A 250 5.78 0.04 -24.95
N LYS A 251 5.85 -0.97 -24.09
CA LYS A 251 6.86 -2.04 -24.19
C LYS A 251 6.52 -3.00 -25.36
N PRO A 252 7.50 -3.76 -25.88
CA PRO A 252 7.20 -4.85 -26.80
C PRO A 252 6.18 -5.82 -26.19
N ASN A 253 5.16 -6.19 -26.96
CA ASN A 253 4.01 -6.99 -26.50
C ASN A 253 3.22 -6.35 -25.34
N GLY A 254 3.34 -5.04 -25.15
CA GLY A 254 2.56 -4.26 -24.22
C GLY A 254 1.07 -4.29 -24.58
N ILE A 255 0.22 -4.40 -23.58
CA ILE A 255 -1.22 -4.35 -23.75
C ILE A 255 -1.68 -2.93 -23.48
N THR A 256 -2.36 -2.33 -24.46
CA THR A 256 -3.09 -1.08 -24.25
C THR A 256 -4.47 -1.43 -23.70
N TYR A 257 -4.70 -1.12 -22.42
CA TYR A 257 -6.02 -1.28 -21.81
C TYR A 257 -6.94 -0.16 -22.26
N LYS A 258 -8.01 -0.50 -22.98
CA LYS A 258 -9.03 0.43 -23.46
C LYS A 258 -10.17 0.61 -22.47
N ASN A 259 -10.44 -0.45 -21.70
CA ASN A 259 -11.48 -0.46 -20.67
C ASN A 259 -10.80 -0.59 -19.31
N ILE A 260 -10.56 0.54 -18.64
CA ILE A 260 -9.98 0.57 -17.29
C ILE A 260 -11.12 0.76 -16.31
N HIS A 261 -11.66 -0.31 -15.77
CA HIS A 261 -12.68 -0.22 -14.72
C HIS A 261 -11.99 0.14 -13.42
N PHE A 262 -12.54 1.10 -12.68
CA PHE A 262 -12.06 1.42 -11.33
C PHE A 262 -13.21 1.28 -10.33
N PHE A 263 -12.98 0.57 -9.22
CA PHE A 263 -13.94 0.39 -8.13
C PHE A 263 -13.42 1.10 -6.87
N GLY A 264 -14.24 1.91 -6.22
CA GLY A 264 -13.87 2.66 -5.00
C GLY A 264 -15.05 3.06 -4.14
N ASP A 265 -14.83 3.19 -2.83
CA ASP A 265 -15.86 3.57 -1.85
C ASP A 265 -15.92 5.08 -1.59
N LYS A 266 -14.82 5.81 -1.85
CA LYS A 266 -14.67 7.24 -1.56
C LYS A 266 -14.53 8.07 -2.83
N THR A 267 -15.48 7.89 -3.73
CA THR A 267 -15.53 8.52 -5.06
C THR A 267 -16.15 9.91 -5.04
N ALA A 268 -16.70 10.38 -3.93
CA ALA A 268 -17.20 11.74 -3.80
C ALA A 268 -16.04 12.75 -3.65
N LYS A 269 -16.26 14.01 -4.05
CA LYS A 269 -15.24 15.07 -3.95
C LYS A 269 -14.64 15.16 -2.55
N GLY A 270 -13.31 15.05 -2.47
CA GLY A 270 -12.54 15.04 -1.23
C GLY A 270 -12.26 13.64 -0.67
N GLY A 271 -12.85 12.60 -1.24
CA GLY A 271 -12.44 11.21 -1.03
C GLY A 271 -11.20 10.87 -1.85
N ASN A 272 -10.43 9.88 -1.40
CA ASN A 272 -9.16 9.47 -2.01
C ASN A 272 -9.32 8.67 -3.32
N ASP A 273 -10.55 8.35 -3.71
CA ASP A 273 -10.85 7.71 -4.99
C ASP A 273 -11.39 8.70 -6.03
N TYR A 274 -11.70 9.93 -5.63
CA TYR A 274 -12.36 10.92 -6.48
C TYR A 274 -11.60 11.14 -7.80
N GLU A 275 -10.30 11.40 -7.72
CA GLU A 275 -9.50 11.74 -8.90
C GLU A 275 -9.40 10.60 -9.90
N ILE A 276 -9.22 9.36 -9.45
CA ILE A 276 -9.16 8.20 -10.35
C ILE A 276 -10.55 7.79 -10.86
N TYR A 277 -11.60 7.97 -10.06
CA TYR A 277 -12.98 7.70 -10.47
C TYR A 277 -13.46 8.66 -11.56
N GLU A 278 -13.12 9.94 -11.46
CA GLU A 278 -13.47 10.98 -12.44
C GLU A 278 -12.49 11.04 -13.63
N ASP A 279 -11.37 10.31 -13.58
CA ASP A 279 -10.39 10.34 -14.66
C ASP A 279 -11.00 9.77 -15.95
N PRO A 280 -10.93 10.50 -17.10
CA PRO A 280 -11.58 10.09 -18.34
C PRO A 280 -11.02 8.80 -18.95
N ARG A 281 -9.87 8.31 -18.47
CA ARG A 281 -9.32 7.01 -18.85
C ARG A 281 -10.06 5.85 -18.20
N THR A 282 -10.85 6.11 -17.15
CA THR A 282 -11.49 5.07 -16.35
C THR A 282 -12.99 4.99 -16.56
N ILE A 283 -13.53 3.81 -16.30
CA ILE A 283 -14.96 3.53 -16.14
C ILE A 283 -15.17 3.33 -14.64
N GLY A 284 -15.56 4.40 -13.94
CA GLY A 284 -15.69 4.42 -12.49
C GLY A 284 -16.96 3.71 -11.97
N HIS A 285 -16.78 2.86 -10.95
CA HIS A 285 -17.83 2.15 -10.20
C HIS A 285 -17.73 2.56 -8.74
N SER A 286 -18.68 3.37 -8.27
CA SER A 286 -18.78 3.70 -6.86
C SER A 286 -19.43 2.54 -6.11
N VAL A 287 -18.82 2.08 -5.02
CA VAL A 287 -19.32 0.99 -4.19
C VAL A 287 -19.58 1.45 -2.77
N LYS A 288 -20.46 0.74 -2.06
CA LYS A 288 -20.69 0.96 -0.61
C LYS A 288 -19.88 0.03 0.28
N GLY A 289 -19.23 -0.97 -0.30
CA GLY A 289 -18.60 -2.06 0.43
C GLY A 289 -18.22 -3.24 -0.48
N PRO A 290 -17.54 -4.26 0.08
CA PRO A 290 -17.18 -5.47 -0.65
C PRO A 290 -18.36 -6.20 -1.31
N GLU A 291 -19.50 -6.29 -0.63
CA GLU A 291 -20.71 -6.93 -1.17
C GLU A 291 -21.25 -6.23 -2.43
N ASP A 292 -21.16 -4.91 -2.46
CA ASP A 292 -21.58 -4.08 -3.59
C ASP A 292 -20.59 -4.25 -4.76
N THR A 293 -19.29 -4.28 -4.47
CA THR A 293 -18.24 -4.62 -5.44
C THR A 293 -18.53 -5.98 -6.11
N MET A 294 -18.87 -7.01 -5.32
CA MET A 294 -19.20 -8.33 -5.88
C MET A 294 -20.45 -8.30 -6.76
N THR A 295 -21.48 -7.55 -6.35
CA THR A 295 -22.72 -7.40 -7.13
C THR A 295 -22.43 -6.82 -8.50
N ILE A 296 -21.71 -5.69 -8.55
CA ILE A 296 -21.36 -5.03 -9.81
C ILE A 296 -20.46 -5.94 -10.67
N LEU A 297 -19.50 -6.65 -10.07
CA LEU A 297 -18.64 -7.58 -10.81
C LEU A 297 -19.44 -8.71 -11.48
N LYS A 298 -20.42 -9.29 -10.78
CA LYS A 298 -21.30 -10.33 -11.34
C LYS A 298 -22.11 -9.79 -12.51
N GLU A 299 -22.67 -8.59 -12.37
CA GLU A 299 -23.50 -7.95 -13.40
C GLU A 299 -22.67 -7.57 -14.64
N VAL A 300 -21.53 -6.91 -14.46
CA VAL A 300 -20.71 -6.37 -15.56
C VAL A 300 -19.95 -7.47 -16.30
N PHE A 301 -19.46 -8.50 -15.59
CA PHE A 301 -18.57 -9.52 -16.18
C PHE A 301 -19.21 -10.91 -16.30
N GLY A 302 -20.47 -11.08 -15.90
CA GLY A 302 -21.17 -12.37 -15.95
C GLY A 302 -20.41 -13.45 -15.18
N LEU A 303 -20.16 -13.18 -13.89
CA LEU A 303 -19.44 -14.06 -12.95
C LEU A 303 -20.41 -14.85 -12.07
#